data_AF-A0A389LWF9-F1
#
_entry.id   AF-A0A389LWF9-F1
#
_cell.length_a   1.000
_cell.length_b   1.000
_cell.length_c   1.000
_cell.angle_alpha   90.00
_cell.angle_beta   90.00
_cell.angle_gamma   90.00
#
_symmetry.space_group_name_H-M   'P 1'
#
loop_
_entity.id
_entity.type
_entity.pdbx_description
1 polymer ?
#
loop_
_entity_poly.entity_id
_entity_poly.type
_entity_poly.pdbx_seq_one_letter_code
_entity_poly.pdbx_strand_id
1 'polypeptide(L)'
;MRKNISLLCSFFLFSFFFIEAQVREEIAIADDWKFSKSGLGTSQELGIYTTTFNAVHDYYSKKTFLRFEGMNFAGEFFLNGKSIGADKGLDTPFFIDISNQLSRGGNKLELRTKLSASSIDDIILIRPSYLLITRPICFNPLNNKSEGPVSILKISKQDVDLNVGMSIDNGFTSDILVDIRIRLFDHNNNLAASLSNPLRLQSASSSAVEIKLNIPNPILWQGQENPHLYRAEIEIWENEELLDNLTQLIAMRSSTYDPTKGFLLNDKEYPLRLVDCAPLIKDGAYVFSREQDDRDFYLAKSLGANALQSDGPHFSDYFLALCEKEGIICQPMSMAQGAENNNYSDLANCDYAGFLFDTENVSLDDIAQGRLDYGGLVSYDRTQPSDAYRYYQLKWTTEPFIHICDKDKRLRNTNKADIKIYANFKKIWLRVNGVELGSKSSKTGVYNWGSVPLSLGNNLIEIRSLKDANKKPIYEDSCEWTYLDFD
;
A
#
# COMPACT_ATOMS: atom_id res chain seq x y z
N MET A 1 7.10 -40.00 2.24
CA MET A 1 8.10 -39.70 3.29
C MET A 1 9.32 -39.11 2.59
N ARG A 2 9.58 -37.80 2.56
CA ARG A 2 9.62 -36.83 3.66
C ARG A 2 8.67 -35.66 3.39
N LYS A 3 7.87 -35.34 4.42
CA LYS A 3 7.17 -34.06 4.56
C LYS A 3 8.26 -32.99 4.67
N ASN A 4 8.54 -32.27 3.60
CA ASN A 4 9.02 -30.91 3.76
C ASN A 4 7.77 -30.08 4.06
N ILE A 5 7.39 -30.07 5.34
CA ILE A 5 6.74 -28.88 5.90
C ILE A 5 7.89 -27.88 5.97
N SER A 6 8.15 -27.21 4.86
CA SER A 6 8.83 -25.93 4.90
C SER A 6 7.81 -25.02 5.57
N LEU A 7 8.00 -24.76 6.87
CA LEU A 7 7.66 -23.45 7.40
C LEU A 7 8.53 -22.45 6.62
N LEU A 8 8.10 -22.11 5.41
CA LEU A 8 8.39 -20.82 4.79
C LEU A 8 7.28 -19.86 5.26
N CYS A 9 7.08 -19.79 6.57
CA CYS A 9 6.22 -18.82 7.22
C CYS A 9 7.13 -17.93 8.05
N SER A 10 7.81 -17.00 7.40
CA SER A 10 8.44 -15.87 8.07
C SER A 10 8.59 -14.65 7.17
N PHE A 11 7.75 -14.57 6.14
CA PHE A 11 7.40 -13.31 5.50
C PHE A 11 5.87 -13.27 5.45
N PHE A 12 5.27 -12.11 5.65
CA PHE A 12 3.82 -11.87 5.85
C PHE A 12 3.29 -12.01 7.28
N LEU A 13 4.04 -11.51 8.26
CA LEU A 13 3.50 -11.03 9.54
C LEU A 13 3.72 -9.52 9.66
N PHE A 14 3.38 -8.80 8.59
CA PHE A 14 3.50 -7.37 8.62
C PHE A 14 2.36 -6.77 9.44
N SER A 15 2.74 -5.98 10.45
CA SER A 15 1.93 -5.01 11.19
C SER A 15 2.55 -3.65 10.87
N PHE A 16 2.13 -3.06 9.77
CA PHE A 16 2.75 -1.86 9.23
C PHE A 16 1.84 -0.64 9.55
N PHE A 17 2.38 0.26 10.40
CA PHE A 17 2.07 1.72 10.49
C PHE A 17 1.16 2.33 11.56
N PHE A 18 1.41 3.65 11.67
CA PHE A 18 0.99 4.68 12.63
C PHE A 18 1.62 4.60 14.03
N ILE A 19 2.91 4.92 14.09
CA ILE A 19 3.49 5.47 15.32
C ILE A 19 2.92 6.88 15.50
N GLU A 20 1.76 6.99 16.13
CA GLU A 20 1.43 8.23 16.83
C GLU A 20 2.23 8.25 18.12
N ALA A 21 3.30 9.05 18.10
CA ALA A 21 4.02 9.41 19.30
C ALA A 21 3.63 10.85 19.64
N GLN A 22 2.91 11.03 20.75
CA GLN A 22 2.47 12.36 21.20
C GLN A 22 3.66 13.21 21.67
N VAL A 23 4.81 12.58 21.87
CA VAL A 23 6.03 13.18 22.41
C VAL A 23 7.11 13.39 21.34
N ARG A 24 6.85 12.97 20.08
CA ARG A 24 7.78 13.15 18.96
C ARG A 24 7.30 14.26 18.04
N GLU A 25 8.25 15.00 17.49
CA GLU A 25 8.00 16.00 16.47
C GLU A 25 8.47 15.44 15.13
N GLU A 26 7.56 15.43 14.14
CA GLU A 26 7.86 15.08 12.76
C GLU A 26 7.85 16.34 11.89
N ILE A 27 8.95 16.60 11.19
CA ILE A 27 9.05 17.72 10.27
C ILE A 27 9.26 17.18 8.87
N ALA A 28 8.32 17.45 7.97
CA ALA A 28 8.46 17.13 6.56
C ALA A 28 9.62 17.92 5.94
N ILE A 29 10.53 17.21 5.28
CA ILE A 29 11.68 17.77 4.54
C ILE A 29 11.43 17.70 3.02
N ALA A 30 10.39 16.94 2.61
CA ALA A 30 10.22 16.39 1.27
C ALA A 30 9.80 17.37 0.17
N ASP A 31 9.18 18.51 0.50
CA ASP A 31 8.52 19.32 -0.52
C ASP A 31 9.47 20.27 -1.29
N ASP A 32 10.73 20.41 -0.84
CA ASP A 32 11.68 21.43 -1.32
C ASP A 32 13.00 20.88 -1.91
N TRP A 33 13.07 19.59 -2.25
CA TRP A 33 14.30 19.03 -2.82
C TRP A 33 14.61 19.64 -4.20
N LYS A 34 15.76 20.32 -4.28
CA LYS A 34 16.32 20.85 -5.52
C LYS A 34 17.26 19.84 -6.15
N PHE A 35 16.93 19.42 -7.36
CA PHE A 35 17.74 18.53 -8.17
C PHE A 35 18.76 19.30 -9.02
N SER A 36 19.98 18.78 -9.07
CA SER A 36 21.03 19.23 -9.99
C SER A 36 21.84 18.04 -10.47
N LYS A 37 22.36 18.13 -11.70
CA LYS A 37 23.28 17.15 -12.27
C LYS A 37 24.71 17.68 -12.23
N SER A 38 25.66 16.82 -11.92
CA SER A 38 27.09 17.14 -12.08
C SER A 38 27.82 16.00 -12.79
N GLY A 39 28.49 16.32 -13.90
CA GLY A 39 29.30 15.36 -14.68
C GLY A 39 29.47 15.78 -16.14
N LEU A 40 30.70 15.77 -16.63
CA LEU A 40 31.05 15.97 -18.04
C LEU A 40 30.66 14.71 -18.81
N GLY A 41 29.91 14.86 -19.90
CA GLY A 41 29.35 13.77 -20.70
C GLY A 41 30.32 12.61 -20.97
N THR A 42 30.20 11.55 -20.16
CA THR A 42 30.54 10.15 -20.44
C THR A 42 29.99 9.27 -19.29
N SER A 43 29.03 8.41 -19.61
CA SER A 43 28.53 7.20 -18.91
C SER A 43 28.30 7.11 -17.37
N GLN A 44 28.61 8.12 -16.55
CA GLN A 44 28.25 8.15 -15.12
C GLN A 44 27.84 9.56 -14.71
N GLU A 45 26.54 9.87 -14.81
CA GLU A 45 25.99 11.13 -14.29
C GLU A 45 25.76 11.02 -12.77
N LEU A 46 26.16 12.05 -12.02
CA LEU A 46 25.82 12.15 -10.60
C LEU A 46 24.58 13.03 -10.44
N GLY A 47 23.54 12.46 -9.83
CA GLY A 47 22.37 13.19 -9.36
C GLY A 47 22.62 13.75 -7.96
N ILE A 48 22.40 15.04 -7.77
CA ILE A 48 22.51 15.70 -6.47
C ILE A 48 21.16 16.33 -6.12
N TYR A 49 20.55 15.81 -5.05
CA TYR A 49 19.35 16.39 -4.45
C TYR A 49 19.78 17.18 -3.22
N THR A 50 19.27 18.40 -3.06
CA THR A 50 19.55 19.24 -1.90
C THR A 50 18.29 19.83 -1.30
N THR A 51 18.25 19.92 0.03
CA THR A 51 17.20 20.63 0.77
C THR A 51 17.81 21.31 1.98
N THR A 52 17.10 22.29 2.53
CA THR A 52 17.54 23.04 3.72
C THR A 52 16.43 23.08 4.75
N PHE A 53 16.78 22.90 6.01
CA PHE A 53 15.84 22.96 7.12
C PHE A 53 16.46 23.67 8.31
N ASN A 54 15.63 24.26 9.18
CA ASN A 54 16.11 24.91 10.39
C ASN A 54 16.01 23.94 11.57
N ALA A 55 17.10 23.79 12.33
CA ALA A 55 17.06 23.16 13.64
C ALA A 55 16.81 24.24 14.70
N VAL A 56 15.74 24.10 15.47
CA VAL A 56 15.46 25.02 16.60
C VAL A 56 16.26 24.61 17.84
N HIS A 57 16.33 25.51 18.82
CA HIS A 57 17.19 25.36 20.00
C HIS A 57 16.95 24.07 20.80
N ASP A 58 15.73 23.54 20.76
CA ASP A 58 15.33 22.38 21.54
C ASP A 58 15.88 21.04 20.99
N TYR A 59 16.53 21.03 19.82
CA TYR A 59 17.02 19.78 19.21
C TYR A 59 18.38 19.33 19.74
N TYR A 60 19.19 20.24 20.30
CA TYR A 60 20.58 19.94 20.69
C TYR A 60 20.69 19.07 21.95
N SER A 61 19.65 19.04 22.79
CA SER A 61 19.56 18.14 23.94
C SER A 61 18.69 16.92 23.64
N LYS A 62 18.34 16.67 22.39
CA LYS A 62 17.42 15.64 21.94
C LYS A 62 18.12 14.64 21.02
N LYS A 63 17.53 13.46 20.88
CA LYS A 63 17.93 12.50 19.85
C LYS A 63 17.17 12.86 18.57
N THR A 64 17.89 12.98 17.46
CA THR A 64 17.32 13.40 16.18
C THR A 64 17.72 12.44 15.07
N PHE A 65 16.73 11.91 14.36
CA PHE A 65 16.90 10.95 13.28
C PHE A 65 16.29 11.51 11.99
N LEU A 66 16.91 11.24 10.85
CA LEU A 66 16.27 11.40 9.54
C LEU A 66 15.61 10.08 9.16
N ARG A 67 14.34 10.12 8.80
CA ARG A 67 13.61 9.00 8.20
C ARG A 67 13.45 9.26 6.71
N PHE A 68 13.77 8.26 5.91
CA PHE A 68 13.41 8.19 4.50
C PHE A 68 12.41 7.05 4.34
N GLU A 69 11.27 7.27 3.68
CA GLU A 69 10.26 6.21 3.45
C GLU A 69 10.62 5.26 2.30
N GLY A 70 11.64 5.60 1.52
CA GLY A 70 12.14 4.79 0.41
C GLY A 70 12.81 5.66 -0.64
N MET A 71 13.87 5.12 -1.23
CA MET A 71 14.58 5.78 -2.32
C MET A 71 15.08 4.79 -3.36
N ASN A 72 15.24 5.28 -4.59
CA ASN A 72 16.01 4.64 -5.65
C ASN A 72 16.79 5.75 -6.38
N PHE A 73 18.10 5.65 -6.62
CA PHE A 73 19.05 4.57 -6.35
C PHE A 73 19.89 4.74 -5.09
N ALA A 74 20.67 3.70 -4.76
CA ALA A 74 21.75 3.75 -3.77
C ALA A 74 22.49 5.09 -3.78
N GLY A 75 22.70 5.67 -2.61
CA GLY A 75 23.26 7.01 -2.50
C GLY A 75 23.91 7.28 -1.16
N GLU A 76 24.72 8.34 -1.14
CA GLU A 76 25.40 8.82 0.06
C GLU A 76 24.77 10.15 0.50
N PHE A 77 24.55 10.26 1.80
CA PHE A 77 23.93 11.40 2.45
C PHE A 77 24.96 12.30 3.12
N PHE A 78 24.78 13.60 2.96
CA PHE A 78 25.62 14.62 3.57
C PHE A 78 24.77 15.63 4.32
N LEU A 79 25.17 15.94 5.56
CA LEU A 79 24.62 17.02 6.35
C LEU A 79 25.70 18.06 6.60
N ASN A 80 25.44 19.32 6.22
CA ASN A 80 26.39 20.42 6.34
C ASN A 80 27.77 20.11 5.73
N GLY A 81 27.78 19.34 4.64
CA GLY A 81 28.99 18.93 3.92
C GLY A 81 29.73 17.72 4.50
N LYS A 82 29.23 17.10 5.58
CA LYS A 82 29.80 15.87 6.18
C LYS A 82 28.95 14.67 5.83
N SER A 83 29.57 13.55 5.45
CA SER A 83 28.87 12.29 5.22
C SER A 83 28.20 11.82 6.51
N ILE A 84 26.93 11.42 6.42
CA ILE A 84 26.12 10.92 7.54
C ILE A 84 25.66 9.47 7.33
N GLY A 85 25.95 8.88 6.17
CA GLY A 85 25.59 7.49 5.87
C GLY A 85 25.34 7.27 4.38
N ALA A 86 25.13 6.01 4.02
CA ALA A 86 24.74 5.61 2.66
C ALA A 86 23.67 4.53 2.74
N ASP A 87 22.79 4.49 1.74
CA ASP A 87 21.78 3.45 1.58
C ASP A 87 21.91 2.75 0.22
N LYS A 88 21.41 1.52 0.14
CA LYS A 88 21.47 0.68 -1.07
C LYS A 88 20.32 0.93 -2.06
N GLY A 89 19.34 1.78 -1.73
CA GLY A 89 18.23 2.13 -2.62
C GLY A 89 17.23 0.99 -2.82
N LEU A 90 16.90 0.29 -1.74
CA LEU A 90 16.02 -0.88 -1.75
C LEU A 90 14.57 -0.50 -1.47
N ASP A 91 14.08 0.63 -1.99
CA ASP A 91 12.67 1.07 -1.96
C ASP A 91 11.89 0.99 -0.62
N THR A 92 12.62 0.84 0.49
CA THR A 92 12.10 0.57 1.84
C THR A 92 12.53 1.65 2.82
N PRO A 93 11.78 1.86 3.92
CA PRO A 93 12.13 2.89 4.88
C PRO A 93 13.44 2.63 5.62
N PHE A 94 14.21 3.68 5.90
CA PHE A 94 15.41 3.62 6.73
C PHE A 94 15.62 4.91 7.53
N PHE A 95 16.50 4.83 8.53
CA PHE A 95 16.81 5.93 9.45
C PHE A 95 18.31 6.24 9.52
N ILE A 96 18.66 7.51 9.74
CA ILE A 96 20.04 7.97 10.02
C ILE A 96 20.04 8.82 11.29
N ASP A 97 20.88 8.52 12.27
CA ASP A 97 21.09 9.37 13.45
C ASP A 97 21.97 10.57 13.10
N ILE A 98 21.43 11.77 13.30
CA ILE A 98 22.08 13.04 13.02
C ILE A 98 22.20 13.93 14.27
N SER A 99 21.97 13.37 15.46
CA SER A 99 21.89 14.10 16.73
C SER A 99 23.12 14.99 16.98
N ASN A 100 24.31 14.54 16.57
CA ASN A 100 25.59 15.21 16.82
C ASN A 100 26.08 16.06 15.62
N GLN A 101 25.31 16.17 14.54
CA GLN A 101 25.73 16.76 13.27
C GLN A 101 24.93 18.03 12.90
N LEU A 102 23.93 18.39 13.70
CA LEU A 102 23.11 19.58 13.52
C LEU A 102 23.85 20.88 13.85
N SER A 103 23.69 21.88 13.00
CA SER A 103 24.16 23.26 13.22
C SER A 103 23.04 24.13 13.78
N ARG A 104 23.39 25.19 14.53
CA ARG A 104 22.46 26.24 14.99
C ARG A 104 21.89 27.01 13.80
N GLY A 105 20.55 26.99 13.66
CA GLY A 105 19.85 27.62 12.54
C GLY A 105 19.74 26.68 11.34
N GLY A 106 20.22 27.14 10.18
CA GLY A 106 20.07 26.42 8.91
C GLY A 106 21.00 25.22 8.77
N ASN A 107 20.42 24.11 8.33
CA ASN A 107 21.11 22.88 7.99
C ASN A 107 20.88 22.56 6.51
N LYS A 108 21.92 22.10 5.82
CA LYS A 108 21.82 21.65 4.42
C LYS A 108 21.95 20.14 4.37
N LEU A 109 20.91 19.46 3.88
CA LEU A 109 20.92 18.04 3.59
C LEU A 109 21.13 17.84 2.09
N GLU A 110 21.97 16.88 1.74
CA GLU A 110 22.32 16.55 0.37
C GLU A 110 22.35 15.04 0.18
N LEU A 111 21.69 14.56 -0.87
CA LEU A 111 21.75 13.17 -1.32
C LEU A 111 22.51 13.16 -2.65
N ARG A 112 23.58 12.37 -2.70
CA ARG A 112 24.35 12.10 -3.91
C ARG A 112 24.09 10.68 -4.37
N THR A 113 23.56 10.54 -5.58
CA THR A 113 23.21 9.24 -6.17
C THR A 113 23.78 9.13 -7.58
N LYS A 114 24.13 7.91 -8.00
CA LYS A 114 24.58 7.66 -9.37
C LYS A 114 23.36 7.39 -10.25
N LEU A 115 23.29 8.04 -11.40
CA LEU A 115 22.26 7.77 -12.40
C LEU A 115 22.85 6.86 -13.48
N SER A 116 22.17 5.74 -13.76
CA SER A 116 22.37 5.01 -15.01
C SER A 116 21.52 5.71 -16.10
N ALA A 117 21.89 5.54 -17.36
CA ALA A 117 21.19 6.16 -18.50
C ALA A 117 20.47 5.12 -19.37
N SER A 118 20.26 3.90 -18.86
CA SER A 118 20.09 2.72 -19.73
C SER A 118 19.10 1.65 -19.27
N SER A 119 18.37 1.80 -18.15
CA SER A 119 17.31 0.85 -17.81
C SER A 119 16.06 1.51 -17.23
N ILE A 120 14.91 0.81 -17.32
CA ILE A 120 13.65 1.16 -16.62
C ILE A 120 13.87 1.28 -15.10
N ASP A 121 14.95 0.69 -14.57
CA ASP A 121 15.36 0.85 -13.18
C ASP A 121 15.69 2.31 -12.82
N ASP A 122 15.88 3.21 -13.82
CA ASP A 122 16.23 4.63 -13.67
C ASP A 122 15.07 5.58 -13.31
N ILE A 123 13.87 5.07 -13.01
CA ILE A 123 12.75 5.88 -12.50
C ILE A 123 13.09 6.38 -11.08
N ILE A 124 13.08 7.71 -10.90
CA ILE A 124 13.41 8.34 -9.63
C ILE A 124 12.32 7.99 -8.61
N LEU A 125 12.75 7.41 -7.49
CA LEU A 125 11.95 7.19 -6.30
C LEU A 125 12.57 8.01 -5.17
N ILE A 126 11.87 9.05 -4.72
CA ILE A 126 12.17 9.72 -3.46
C ILE A 126 10.83 9.86 -2.75
N ARG A 127 10.59 9.00 -1.76
CA ARG A 127 9.42 9.12 -0.90
C ARG A 127 9.61 10.24 0.13
N PRO A 128 8.52 10.69 0.80
CA PRO A 128 8.62 11.64 1.89
C PRO A 128 9.74 11.30 2.88
N SER A 129 10.46 12.35 3.27
CA SER A 129 11.52 12.30 4.26
C SER A 129 11.15 13.21 5.42
N TYR A 130 11.40 12.73 6.63
CA TYR A 130 11.02 13.42 7.85
C TYR A 130 12.20 13.54 8.80
N LEU A 131 12.26 14.65 9.51
CA LEU A 131 13.04 14.74 10.74
C LEU A 131 12.19 14.15 11.87
N LEU A 132 12.70 13.11 12.53
CA LEU A 132 12.14 12.54 13.74
C LEU A 132 12.94 13.04 14.94
N ILE A 133 12.31 13.87 15.78
CA ILE A 133 12.96 14.44 16.96
C ILE A 133 12.33 13.83 18.21
N THR A 134 13.18 13.27 19.07
CA THR A 134 12.77 12.52 20.26
C THR A 134 13.43 13.07 21.53
N ARG A 135 12.94 12.66 22.70
CA ARG A 135 13.58 12.98 23.99
C ARG A 135 14.89 12.18 24.17
N PRO A 136 15.75 12.53 25.15
CA PRO A 136 16.96 11.76 25.45
C PRO A 136 16.71 10.28 25.74
N ILE A 137 15.60 9.97 26.40
CA ILE A 137 15.08 8.60 26.50
C ILE A 137 14.08 8.40 25.38
N CYS A 138 14.37 7.49 24.46
CA CYS A 138 13.47 7.22 23.33
C CYS A 138 13.61 5.80 22.78
N PHE A 139 12.56 5.31 22.13
CA PHE A 139 12.71 4.12 21.28
C PHE A 139 13.59 4.46 20.08
N ASN A 140 14.68 3.72 19.94
CA ASN A 140 15.68 3.88 18.90
C ASN A 140 15.15 3.29 17.58
N PRO A 141 14.93 4.13 16.54
CA PRO A 141 14.37 3.68 15.27
C PRO A 141 15.41 2.97 14.38
N LEU A 142 16.72 3.05 14.66
CA LEU A 142 17.77 2.44 13.84
C LEU A 142 17.79 0.91 13.92
N ASN A 143 17.39 0.37 15.07
CA ASN A 143 17.34 -1.08 15.31
C ASN A 143 15.96 -1.68 15.02
N ASN A 144 14.97 -0.84 14.73
CA ASN A 144 13.68 -1.31 14.28
C ASN A 144 13.85 -1.77 12.83
N LYS A 145 13.78 -3.10 12.64
CA LYS A 145 13.48 -3.67 11.35
C LYS A 145 12.21 -3.01 10.81
N SER A 146 12.02 -3.03 9.49
CA SER A 146 10.86 -2.42 8.82
C SER A 146 9.52 -2.78 9.51
N GLU A 147 9.43 -3.94 10.16
CA GLU A 147 8.29 -4.51 10.87
C GLU A 147 7.84 -3.78 12.18
N GLY A 148 8.59 -2.79 12.67
CA GLY A 148 8.28 -2.12 13.94
C GLY A 148 8.59 -2.98 15.18
N PRO A 149 8.19 -2.54 16.40
CA PRO A 149 8.60 -3.19 17.64
C PRO A 149 7.79 -4.43 18.02
N VAL A 150 6.70 -4.77 17.33
CA VAL A 150 5.83 -5.91 17.69
C VAL A 150 5.88 -7.00 16.61
N SER A 151 6.12 -8.25 17.01
CA SER A 151 6.01 -9.43 16.16
C SER A 151 5.20 -10.55 16.85
N ILE A 152 4.53 -11.39 16.06
CA ILE A 152 3.72 -12.51 16.58
C ILE A 152 4.61 -13.74 16.71
N LEU A 153 4.77 -14.28 17.94
CA LEU A 153 5.55 -15.50 18.18
C LEU A 153 4.73 -16.76 17.98
N LYS A 154 3.47 -16.72 18.39
CA LYS A 154 2.55 -17.85 18.36
C LYS A 154 1.13 -17.35 18.21
N ILE A 155 0.36 -18.07 17.41
CA ILE A 155 -1.08 -17.87 17.26
C ILE A 155 -1.79 -19.22 17.38
N SER A 156 -2.81 -19.24 18.21
CA SER A 156 -3.75 -20.35 18.35
C SER A 156 -5.16 -19.78 18.51
N LYS A 157 -6.17 -20.67 18.49
CA LYS A 157 -7.55 -20.27 18.77
C LYS A 157 -7.79 -19.87 20.23
N GLN A 158 -6.90 -20.26 21.15
CA GLN A 158 -7.06 -20.03 22.60
C GLN A 158 -6.22 -18.84 23.08
N ASP A 159 -5.04 -18.68 22.49
CA ASP A 159 -4.06 -17.68 22.87
C ASP A 159 -3.26 -17.17 21.67
N VAL A 160 -2.83 -15.91 21.76
CA VAL A 160 -1.75 -15.36 20.93
C VAL A 160 -0.64 -14.90 21.88
N ASP A 161 0.60 -15.31 21.58
CA ASP A 161 1.78 -14.76 22.24
C ASP A 161 2.43 -13.74 21.30
N LEU A 162 2.45 -12.49 21.72
CA LEU A 162 3.19 -11.43 21.06
C LEU A 162 4.58 -11.30 21.67
N ASN A 163 5.57 -11.06 20.82
CA ASN A 163 6.83 -10.45 21.22
C ASN A 163 6.76 -8.96 20.94
N VAL A 164 7.12 -8.16 21.93
CA VAL A 164 7.38 -6.74 21.76
C VAL A 164 8.88 -6.56 21.91
N GLY A 165 9.57 -6.57 20.77
CA GLY A 165 11.01 -6.38 20.64
C GLY A 165 11.33 -4.93 20.27
N MET A 166 12.09 -4.23 21.11
CA MET A 166 12.38 -2.81 20.93
C MET A 166 13.85 -2.52 21.28
N SER A 167 14.35 -1.40 20.77
CA SER A 167 15.61 -0.81 21.23
C SER A 167 15.30 0.53 21.89
N ILE A 168 15.88 0.80 23.05
CA ILE A 168 15.67 2.04 23.80
C ILE A 168 17.02 2.72 24.00
N ASP A 169 17.12 3.98 23.58
CA ASP A 169 18.28 4.83 23.84
C ASP A 169 18.14 5.54 25.18
N ASN A 170 19.23 5.55 25.93
CA ASN A 170 19.44 6.49 27.02
C ASN A 170 20.51 7.50 26.62
N GLY A 171 20.07 8.72 26.26
CA GLY A 171 20.93 9.84 25.92
C GLY A 171 21.54 10.58 27.12
N PHE A 172 21.19 10.23 28.36
CA PHE A 172 21.80 10.83 29.55
C PHE A 172 23.15 10.20 29.89
N THR A 173 23.97 10.94 30.63
CA THR A 173 25.27 10.48 31.15
C THR A 173 25.16 9.66 32.43
N SER A 174 23.95 9.35 32.88
CA SER A 174 23.66 8.53 34.05
C SER A 174 22.69 7.41 33.72
N ASP A 175 22.81 6.30 34.44
CA ASP A 175 21.82 5.22 34.40
C ASP A 175 20.46 5.75 34.89
N ILE A 176 19.39 5.24 34.29
CA ILE A 176 18.02 5.59 34.65
C ILE A 176 17.19 4.32 34.83
N LEU A 177 16.25 4.34 35.78
CA LEU A 177 15.27 3.28 35.96
C LEU A 177 13.95 3.75 35.37
N VAL A 178 13.45 3.02 34.37
CA VAL A 178 12.18 3.32 33.71
C VAL A 178 11.22 2.14 33.86
N ASP A 179 9.94 2.38 33.60
CA ASP A 179 8.89 1.37 33.50
C ASP A 179 8.35 1.35 32.07
N ILE A 180 8.49 0.22 31.39
CA ILE A 180 7.92 0.00 30.05
C ILE A 180 6.51 -0.51 30.24
N ARG A 181 5.52 0.27 29.80
CA ARG A 181 4.10 -0.10 29.88
C ARG A 181 3.57 -0.43 28.50
N ILE A 182 2.92 -1.58 28.39
CA ILE A 182 2.29 -2.05 27.16
C ILE A 182 0.81 -2.23 27.45
N ARG A 183 -0.06 -1.60 26.67
CA ARG A 183 -1.51 -1.72 26.76
C ARG A 183 -2.07 -2.03 25.39
N LEU A 184 -2.88 -3.07 25.30
CA LEU A 184 -3.45 -3.54 24.05
C LEU A 184 -4.96 -3.37 24.09
N PHE A 185 -5.50 -2.65 23.12
CA PHE A 185 -6.93 -2.35 23.03
C PHE A 185 -7.55 -3.02 21.79
N ASP A 186 -8.78 -3.52 21.93
CA ASP A 186 -9.58 -3.97 20.77
C ASP A 186 -10.20 -2.78 20.01
N HIS A 187 -10.92 -3.05 18.92
CA HIS A 187 -11.58 -2.02 18.11
C HIS A 187 -12.67 -1.22 18.86
N ASN A 188 -13.18 -1.73 19.98
CA ASN A 188 -14.15 -1.06 20.85
C ASN A 188 -13.47 -0.26 21.98
N ASN A 189 -12.14 -0.17 21.97
CA ASN A 189 -11.31 0.40 23.03
C ASN A 189 -11.37 -0.35 24.36
N ASN A 190 -11.73 -1.64 24.37
CA ASN A 190 -11.61 -2.47 25.56
C ASN A 190 -10.16 -2.93 25.72
N LEU A 191 -9.67 -2.95 26.97
CA LEU A 191 -8.33 -3.46 27.28
C LEU A 191 -8.30 -4.98 27.12
N ALA A 192 -7.58 -5.47 26.12
CA ALA A 192 -7.41 -6.89 25.81
C ALA A 192 -6.25 -7.53 26.59
N ALA A 193 -5.16 -6.79 26.78
CA ALA A 193 -3.99 -7.22 27.56
C ALA A 193 -3.17 -6.01 28.03
N SER A 194 -2.41 -6.17 29.10
CA SER A 194 -1.46 -5.15 29.55
C SER A 194 -0.30 -5.75 30.34
N LEU A 195 0.86 -5.09 30.30
CA LEU A 195 2.04 -5.43 31.09
C LEU A 195 2.79 -4.15 31.50
N SER A 196 3.45 -4.18 32.64
CA SER A 196 4.48 -3.23 33.07
C SER A 196 5.77 -3.99 33.33
N ASN A 197 6.90 -3.44 32.88
CA ASN A 197 8.22 -4.06 32.96
C ASN A 197 9.27 -3.01 33.36
N PRO A 198 9.71 -2.99 34.63
CA PRO A 198 10.78 -2.09 35.07
C PRO A 198 12.11 -2.49 34.43
N LEU A 199 12.84 -1.50 33.91
CA LEU A 199 14.10 -1.69 33.22
C LEU A 199 15.11 -0.60 33.61
N ARG A 200 16.33 -1.01 33.92
CA ARG A 200 17.46 -0.09 34.11
C ARG A 200 18.17 0.11 32.77
N LEU A 201 18.18 1.34 32.26
CA LEU A 201 18.88 1.72 31.05
C LEU A 201 20.26 2.27 31.41
N GLN A 202 21.31 1.72 30.79
CA GLN A 202 22.68 2.18 31.02
C GLN A 202 22.91 3.56 30.37
N SER A 203 23.69 4.42 31.02
CA SER A 203 24.03 5.76 30.50
C SER A 203 24.60 5.72 29.08
N ALA A 204 24.24 6.70 28.25
CA ALA A 204 24.81 6.95 26.92
C ALA A 204 24.84 5.68 26.02
N SER A 205 23.80 4.86 26.07
CA SER A 205 23.77 3.55 25.43
C SER A 205 22.39 3.19 24.87
N SER A 206 22.35 2.19 23.99
CA SER A 206 21.13 1.58 23.45
C SER A 206 20.93 0.21 24.09
N SER A 207 19.74 -0.05 24.64
CA SER A 207 19.36 -1.32 25.24
C SER A 207 18.33 -2.04 24.37
N ALA A 208 18.60 -3.29 23.98
CA ALA A 208 17.63 -4.16 23.32
C ALA A 208 16.75 -4.86 24.37
N VAL A 209 15.44 -4.87 24.15
CA VAL A 209 14.44 -5.36 25.09
C VAL A 209 13.44 -6.23 24.36
N GLU A 210 13.16 -7.42 24.89
CA GLU A 210 12.11 -8.30 24.39
C GLU A 210 11.12 -8.62 25.51
N ILE A 211 9.84 -8.32 25.25
CA ILE A 211 8.76 -8.53 26.21
C ILE A 211 7.72 -9.45 25.58
N LYS A 212 7.35 -10.52 26.30
CA LYS A 212 6.27 -11.41 25.87
C LYS A 212 4.94 -10.98 26.47
N LEU A 213 3.92 -10.79 25.63
CA LEU A 213 2.56 -10.47 26.04
C LEU A 213 1.61 -11.58 25.56
N ASN A 214 0.94 -12.23 26.50
CA ASN A 214 -0.07 -13.25 26.21
C ASN A 214 -1.46 -12.61 26.09
N ILE A 215 -2.22 -13.02 25.08
CA ILE A 215 -3.55 -12.51 24.79
C ILE A 215 -4.53 -13.68 24.78
N PRO A 216 -5.41 -13.80 25.79
CA PRO A 216 -6.40 -14.86 25.83
C PRO A 216 -7.56 -14.58 24.89
N ASN A 217 -8.07 -15.63 24.24
CA ASN A 217 -9.23 -15.58 23.32
C ASN A 217 -9.16 -14.44 22.29
N PRO A 218 -8.08 -14.38 21.48
CA PRO A 218 -7.87 -13.28 20.56
C PRO A 218 -8.91 -13.25 19.43
N ILE A 219 -9.31 -12.05 19.02
CA ILE A 219 -10.11 -11.83 17.80
C ILE A 219 -9.12 -11.76 16.64
N LEU A 220 -9.13 -12.80 15.81
CA LEU A 220 -8.22 -12.89 14.67
C LEU A 220 -8.68 -11.99 13.53
N TRP A 221 -7.70 -11.36 12.87
CA TRP A 221 -7.88 -10.74 11.58
C TRP A 221 -8.16 -11.83 10.53
N GLN A 222 -9.30 -11.75 9.85
CA GLN A 222 -9.81 -12.74 8.90
C GLN A 222 -10.12 -12.08 7.53
N GLY A 223 -9.22 -11.21 7.06
CA GLY A 223 -9.37 -10.54 5.78
C GLY A 223 -10.63 -9.69 5.73
N GLN A 224 -11.29 -9.65 4.57
CA GLN A 224 -12.51 -8.86 4.37
C GLN A 224 -13.69 -9.33 5.24
N GLU A 225 -13.67 -10.58 5.76
CA GLU A 225 -14.71 -11.10 6.65
C GLU A 225 -14.65 -10.43 8.03
N ASN A 226 -13.45 -10.21 8.56
CA ASN A 226 -13.23 -9.55 9.85
C ASN A 226 -11.84 -8.90 9.90
N PRO A 227 -11.67 -7.66 9.41
CA PRO A 227 -10.38 -6.97 9.40
C PRO A 227 -10.05 -6.40 10.79
N HIS A 228 -10.09 -7.23 11.82
CA HIS A 228 -9.91 -6.81 13.21
C HIS A 228 -8.47 -6.36 13.48
N LEU A 229 -8.32 -5.14 13.98
CA LEU A 229 -7.04 -4.57 14.40
C LEU A 229 -7.07 -4.29 15.90
N TYR A 230 -6.02 -4.69 16.60
CA TYR A 230 -5.74 -4.24 17.95
C TYR A 230 -4.86 -3.00 17.91
N ARG A 231 -4.96 -2.15 18.94
CA ARG A 231 -4.10 -0.97 19.13
C ARG A 231 -3.20 -1.21 20.33
N ALA A 232 -1.91 -1.38 20.09
CA ALA A 232 -0.88 -1.46 21.14
C ALA A 232 -0.33 -0.06 21.43
N GLU A 233 -0.50 0.38 22.67
CA GLU A 233 0.20 1.54 23.23
C GLU A 233 1.42 1.03 24.01
N ILE A 234 2.61 1.47 23.62
CA ILE A 234 3.89 1.12 24.24
C ILE A 234 4.50 2.42 24.77
N GLU A 235 4.76 2.49 26.06
CA GLU A 235 5.14 3.74 26.74
C GLU A 235 6.36 3.52 27.64
N ILE A 236 7.24 4.51 27.69
CA ILE A 236 8.36 4.55 28.62
C ILE A 236 8.04 5.60 29.69
N TRP A 237 7.97 5.18 30.94
CA TRP A 237 7.68 6.05 32.06
C TRP A 237 8.87 6.14 33.02
N GLU A 238 9.13 7.33 33.55
CA GLU A 238 9.91 7.52 34.78
C GLU A 238 8.97 8.06 35.84
N ASN A 239 8.66 7.26 36.85
CA ASN A 239 7.63 7.58 37.85
C ASN A 239 6.27 7.89 37.19
N GLU A 240 5.84 9.15 37.24
CA GLU A 240 4.59 9.66 36.63
C GLU A 240 4.84 10.51 35.37
N GLU A 241 6.07 10.58 34.88
CA GLU A 241 6.41 11.28 33.64
C GLU A 241 6.49 10.31 32.46
N LEU A 242 5.66 10.54 31.44
CA LEU A 242 5.77 9.85 30.15
C LEU A 242 6.97 10.41 29.38
N LEU A 243 7.97 9.58 29.11
CA LEU A 243 9.21 9.96 28.45
C LEU A 243 9.16 9.79 26.93
N ASP A 244 8.60 8.69 26.45
CA ASP A 244 8.37 8.42 25.02
C ASP A 244 7.23 7.41 24.87
N ASN A 245 6.59 7.40 23.71
CA ASN A 245 5.52 6.47 23.40
C ASN A 245 5.52 6.04 21.93
N LEU A 246 4.98 4.85 21.67
CA LEU A 246 4.67 4.33 20.35
C LEU A 246 3.26 3.77 20.38
N THR A 247 2.51 4.01 19.32
CA THR A 247 1.28 3.28 19.03
C THR A 247 1.54 2.37 17.83
N GLN A 248 1.00 1.16 17.84
CA GLN A 248 1.04 0.24 16.69
C GLN A 248 -0.29 -0.50 16.55
N LEU A 249 -0.80 -0.59 15.32
CA LEU A 249 -1.93 -1.46 15.02
C LEU A 249 -1.44 -2.88 14.74
N ILE A 250 -2.16 -3.89 15.24
CA ILE A 250 -1.77 -5.30 15.16
C ILE A 250 -2.92 -6.11 14.57
N ALA A 251 -2.69 -6.67 13.38
CA ALA A 251 -3.56 -7.62 12.72
C ALA A 251 -3.14 -9.07 13.05
N MET A 252 -3.75 -9.66 14.08
CA MET A 252 -3.41 -11.02 14.54
C MET A 252 -3.94 -12.08 13.59
N ARG A 253 -3.05 -12.74 12.85
CA ARG A 253 -3.40 -13.79 11.88
C ARG A 253 -2.27 -14.79 11.68
N SER A 254 -2.60 -16.00 11.26
CA SER A 254 -1.67 -16.90 10.59
C SER A 254 -2.02 -17.02 9.12
N SER A 255 -1.01 -17.15 8.27
CA SER A 255 -1.18 -17.54 6.89
C SER A 255 -0.25 -18.68 6.54
N THR A 256 -0.78 -19.67 5.82
CA THR A 256 0.00 -20.78 5.27
C THR A 256 -0.42 -21.03 3.83
N TYR A 257 0.36 -21.84 3.12
CA TYR A 257 0.04 -22.28 1.77
C TYR A 257 -0.09 -23.80 1.75
N ASP A 258 -1.13 -24.27 1.07
CA ASP A 258 -1.32 -25.67 0.73
C ASP A 258 -1.30 -25.84 -0.81
N PRO A 259 -0.52 -26.78 -1.37
CA PRO A 259 -0.40 -26.97 -2.81
C PRO A 259 -1.71 -27.28 -3.57
N THR A 260 -2.73 -27.76 -2.86
CA THR A 260 -4.01 -28.14 -3.45
C THR A 260 -5.12 -27.15 -3.14
N LYS A 261 -5.07 -26.54 -1.96
CA LYS A 261 -6.11 -25.63 -1.47
C LYS A 261 -5.79 -24.16 -1.69
N GLY A 262 -4.52 -23.84 -1.92
CA GLY A 262 -4.07 -22.46 -2.08
C GLY A 262 -3.72 -21.79 -0.77
N PHE A 263 -4.04 -20.50 -0.69
CA PHE A 263 -3.81 -19.67 0.49
C PHE A 263 -4.77 -20.04 1.63
N LEU A 264 -4.21 -20.23 2.82
CA LEU A 264 -4.95 -20.51 4.04
C LEU A 264 -4.77 -19.36 5.04
N LEU A 265 -5.87 -18.75 5.47
CA LEU A 265 -5.90 -17.69 6.50
C LEU A 265 -6.53 -18.25 7.78
N ASN A 266 -5.77 -18.27 8.87
CA ASN A 266 -6.18 -18.88 10.15
C ASN A 266 -6.67 -20.33 9.97
N ASP A 267 -5.89 -21.12 9.21
CA ASP A 267 -6.16 -22.51 8.81
C ASP A 267 -7.42 -22.74 7.95
N LYS A 268 -8.06 -21.68 7.46
CA LYS A 268 -9.21 -21.75 6.54
C LYS A 268 -8.81 -21.37 5.13
N GLU A 269 -9.38 -22.06 4.14
CA GLU A 269 -9.22 -21.69 2.72
C GLU A 269 -9.68 -20.26 2.50
N TYR A 270 -8.82 -19.46 1.87
CA TYR A 270 -9.10 -18.07 1.57
C TYR A 270 -8.68 -17.81 0.11
N PRO A 271 -9.57 -18.13 -0.86
CA PRO A 271 -9.30 -17.95 -2.27
C PRO A 271 -8.92 -16.50 -2.58
N LEU A 272 -7.82 -16.31 -3.30
CA LEU A 272 -7.31 -14.99 -3.61
C LEU A 272 -7.93 -14.49 -4.91
N ARG A 273 -8.31 -13.21 -4.91
CA ARG A 273 -8.72 -12.41 -6.06
C ARG A 273 -7.65 -11.33 -6.17
N LEU A 274 -6.60 -11.68 -6.93
CA LEU A 274 -5.33 -10.98 -6.95
C LEU A 274 -5.25 -10.06 -8.16
N VAL A 275 -4.74 -8.86 -7.95
CA VAL A 275 -4.38 -7.92 -9.02
C VAL A 275 -3.05 -7.26 -8.68
N ASP A 276 -2.23 -7.02 -9.71
CA ASP A 276 -0.99 -6.27 -9.56
C ASP A 276 -1.29 -4.78 -9.57
N CYS A 277 -0.62 -4.03 -8.69
CA CYS A 277 -0.83 -2.61 -8.53
C CYS A 277 0.52 -1.90 -8.49
N ALA A 278 0.80 -1.12 -9.53
CA ALA A 278 1.95 -0.24 -9.61
C ALA A 278 1.52 1.21 -9.28
N PRO A 279 2.35 1.99 -8.57
CA PRO A 279 2.11 3.43 -8.42
C PRO A 279 2.10 4.13 -9.78
N LEU A 280 1.44 5.29 -9.83
CA LEU A 280 1.50 6.14 -11.02
C LEU A 280 2.93 6.64 -11.22
N ILE A 281 3.42 6.61 -12.45
CA ILE A 281 4.62 7.32 -12.87
C ILE A 281 4.17 8.67 -13.43
N LYS A 282 4.94 9.73 -13.23
CA LYS A 282 4.69 11.02 -13.86
C LYS A 282 6.01 11.75 -13.99
N ASP A 283 6.29 12.28 -15.18
CA ASP A 283 7.51 13.03 -15.46
C ASP A 283 8.80 12.24 -15.12
N GLY A 284 8.76 10.91 -15.29
CA GLY A 284 9.89 10.01 -15.01
C GLY A 284 10.14 9.68 -13.53
N ALA A 285 9.17 9.97 -12.65
CA ALA A 285 9.24 9.66 -11.23
C ALA A 285 7.96 8.96 -10.76
N TYR A 286 8.08 8.09 -9.76
CA TYR A 286 6.90 7.52 -9.11
C TYR A 286 6.20 8.57 -8.23
N VAL A 287 4.87 8.61 -8.30
CA VAL A 287 4.03 9.50 -7.51
C VAL A 287 3.56 8.77 -6.25
N PHE A 288 4.04 9.22 -5.10
CA PHE A 288 3.57 8.78 -3.79
C PHE A 288 2.87 9.94 -3.08
N SER A 289 1.54 9.86 -3.00
CA SER A 289 0.71 10.78 -2.23
C SER A 289 -0.44 9.99 -1.63
N ARG A 290 -1.01 10.46 -0.52
CA ARG A 290 -2.15 9.78 0.12
C ARG A 290 -3.34 9.72 -0.84
N GLU A 291 -3.55 10.77 -1.62
CA GLU A 291 -4.61 10.85 -2.62
C GLU A 291 -4.42 9.81 -3.73
N GLN A 292 -3.18 9.59 -4.17
CA GLN A 292 -2.84 8.57 -5.16
C GLN A 292 -3.06 7.16 -4.59
N ASP A 293 -2.56 6.92 -3.38
CA ASP A 293 -2.69 5.63 -2.70
C ASP A 293 -4.17 5.29 -2.45
N ASP A 294 -4.96 6.24 -1.95
CA ASP A 294 -6.41 6.08 -1.77
C ASP A 294 -7.08 5.73 -3.10
N ARG A 295 -6.81 6.51 -4.15
CA ARG A 295 -7.39 6.28 -5.48
C ARG A 295 -7.11 4.87 -5.99
N ASP A 296 -5.85 4.46 -5.95
CA ASP A 296 -5.43 3.17 -6.49
C ASP A 296 -5.99 2.01 -5.65
N PHE A 297 -5.91 2.14 -4.32
CA PHE A 297 -6.46 1.17 -3.38
C PHE A 297 -7.97 0.97 -3.57
N TYR A 298 -8.75 2.05 -3.66
CA TYR A 298 -10.21 1.94 -3.79
C TYR A 298 -10.64 1.50 -5.19
N LEU A 299 -9.84 1.70 -6.25
CA LEU A 299 -10.06 1.09 -7.56
C LEU A 299 -9.89 -0.44 -7.50
N ALA A 300 -8.84 -0.93 -6.84
CA ALA A 300 -8.63 -2.35 -6.55
C ALA A 300 -9.79 -2.93 -5.71
N LYS A 301 -10.16 -2.27 -4.62
CA LYS A 301 -11.23 -2.74 -3.74
C LYS A 301 -12.58 -2.78 -4.47
N SER A 302 -12.88 -1.76 -5.28
CA SER A 302 -14.12 -1.68 -6.07
C SER A 302 -14.21 -2.75 -7.17
N LEU A 303 -13.06 -3.23 -7.67
CA LEU A 303 -12.96 -4.39 -8.57
C LEU A 303 -13.43 -5.67 -7.87
N GLY A 304 -13.37 -5.72 -6.54
CA GLY A 304 -13.61 -6.89 -5.72
C GLY A 304 -12.34 -7.66 -5.36
N ALA A 305 -11.15 -7.07 -5.57
CA ALA A 305 -9.90 -7.67 -5.14
C ALA A 305 -9.92 -7.90 -3.62
N ASN A 306 -9.37 -9.03 -3.18
CA ASN A 306 -9.09 -9.30 -1.76
C ASN A 306 -7.59 -9.53 -1.51
N ALA A 307 -6.79 -9.47 -2.56
CA ALA A 307 -5.35 -9.55 -2.52
C ALA A 307 -4.72 -8.56 -3.52
N LEU A 308 -3.61 -7.94 -3.13
CA LEU A 308 -2.83 -7.05 -3.97
C LEU A 308 -1.36 -7.46 -3.96
N GLN A 309 -0.72 -7.32 -5.11
CA GLN A 309 0.72 -7.49 -5.26
C GLN A 309 1.30 -6.18 -5.80
N SER A 310 2.39 -5.69 -5.20
CA SER A 310 3.05 -4.50 -5.74
C SER A 310 3.82 -4.87 -6.99
N ASP A 311 3.71 -4.04 -8.02
CA ASP A 311 4.54 -4.10 -9.21
C ASP A 311 5.45 -2.87 -9.26
N GLY A 312 6.74 -3.08 -9.49
CA GLY A 312 7.78 -2.08 -9.27
C GLY A 312 8.08 -1.86 -7.78
N PRO A 313 7.97 -0.63 -7.25
CA PRO A 313 8.37 -0.34 -5.88
C PRO A 313 7.41 -0.94 -4.85
N HIS A 314 7.97 -1.28 -3.69
CA HIS A 314 7.21 -1.67 -2.50
C HIS A 314 6.06 -0.69 -2.23
N PHE A 315 4.91 -1.12 -1.70
CA PHE A 315 3.84 -0.17 -1.38
C PHE A 315 4.27 0.84 -0.30
N SER A 316 3.64 2.02 -0.32
CA SER A 316 3.81 2.99 0.75
C SER A 316 3.31 2.43 2.08
N ASP A 317 3.85 3.00 3.13
CA ASP A 317 3.46 2.71 4.50
C ASP A 317 1.95 2.93 4.72
N TYR A 318 1.41 4.00 4.12
CA TYR A 318 0.00 4.31 4.15
C TYR A 318 -0.86 3.27 3.40
N PHE A 319 -0.43 2.86 2.21
CA PHE A 319 -1.14 1.88 1.39
C PHE A 319 -1.22 0.51 2.08
N LEU A 320 -0.15 0.08 2.74
CA LEU A 320 -0.15 -1.16 3.53
C LEU A 320 -1.11 -1.08 4.72
N ALA A 321 -1.18 0.07 5.39
CA ALA A 321 -2.14 0.29 6.47
C ALA A 321 -3.60 0.23 5.96
N LEU A 322 -3.88 0.73 4.75
CA LEU A 322 -5.18 0.56 4.10
C LEU A 322 -5.48 -0.92 3.86
N CYS A 323 -4.50 -1.71 3.38
CA CYS A 323 -4.67 -3.14 3.18
C CYS A 323 -5.07 -3.85 4.48
N GLU A 324 -4.37 -3.61 5.58
CA GLU A 324 -4.69 -4.21 6.88
C GLU A 324 -6.07 -3.79 7.39
N LYS A 325 -6.37 -2.48 7.35
CA LYS A 325 -7.63 -1.91 7.81
C LYS A 325 -8.85 -2.44 7.05
N GLU A 326 -8.69 -2.70 5.76
CA GLU A 326 -9.79 -3.05 4.87
C GLU A 326 -9.84 -4.56 4.55
N GLY A 327 -8.96 -5.36 5.16
CA GLY A 327 -8.99 -6.81 5.04
C GLY A 327 -8.36 -7.36 3.76
N ILE A 328 -7.50 -6.59 3.09
CA ILE A 328 -6.83 -6.97 1.84
C ILE A 328 -5.50 -7.64 2.18
N ILE A 329 -5.29 -8.84 1.63
CA ILE A 329 -4.00 -9.53 1.67
C ILE A 329 -3.02 -8.77 0.77
N CYS A 330 -1.80 -8.52 1.23
CA CYS A 330 -0.80 -7.80 0.46
C CYS A 330 0.47 -8.62 0.31
N GLN A 331 0.93 -8.82 -0.93
CA GLN A 331 2.25 -9.28 -1.28
C GLN A 331 3.10 -8.09 -1.74
N PRO A 332 3.79 -7.38 -0.82
CA PRO A 332 4.82 -6.45 -1.25
C PRO A 332 5.96 -7.21 -1.94
N MET A 333 6.27 -6.81 -3.16
CA MET A 333 7.51 -7.13 -3.87
C MET A 333 8.47 -5.94 -3.74
N SER A 334 9.76 -6.20 -3.50
CA SER A 334 10.80 -5.18 -3.57
C SER A 334 11.50 -5.28 -4.92
N MET A 335 11.84 -4.13 -5.52
CA MET A 335 12.59 -4.08 -6.78
C MET A 335 13.96 -4.79 -6.68
N ALA A 336 14.50 -4.97 -5.47
CA ALA A 336 15.80 -5.61 -5.25
C ALA A 336 15.74 -7.14 -5.11
N GLN A 337 14.56 -7.69 -4.82
CA GLN A 337 14.34 -9.12 -4.72
C GLN A 337 13.87 -9.62 -6.09
N GLY A 338 14.82 -10.04 -6.94
CA GLY A 338 14.49 -10.73 -8.18
C GLY A 338 13.53 -11.89 -7.91
N ALA A 339 12.59 -12.13 -8.83
CA ALA A 339 11.47 -13.06 -8.72
C ALA A 339 11.74 -14.27 -7.81
N GLU A 340 11.27 -14.19 -6.56
CA GLU A 340 11.27 -15.35 -5.68
C GLU A 340 10.20 -16.34 -6.16
N ASN A 341 10.46 -17.65 -6.01
CA ASN A 341 9.64 -18.75 -6.53
C ASN A 341 8.26 -18.93 -5.86
N ASN A 342 7.67 -17.88 -5.26
CA ASN A 342 6.44 -17.95 -4.46
C ASN A 342 5.47 -16.79 -4.74
N ASN A 343 5.18 -16.51 -6.02
CA ASN A 343 4.17 -15.51 -6.36
C ASN A 343 2.78 -16.01 -5.99
N TYR A 344 1.95 -15.15 -5.38
CA TYR A 344 0.57 -15.51 -5.03
C TYR A 344 -0.25 -15.88 -6.27
N SER A 345 0.14 -15.39 -7.45
CA SER A 345 -0.43 -15.77 -8.74
C SER A 345 -0.31 -17.27 -9.05
N ASP A 346 0.69 -17.95 -8.47
CA ASP A 346 0.99 -19.36 -8.77
C ASP A 346 0.29 -20.32 -7.80
N LEU A 347 -0.40 -19.80 -6.77
CA LEU A 347 -1.10 -20.60 -5.79
C LEU A 347 -2.39 -21.19 -6.38
N ALA A 348 -2.72 -22.42 -5.98
CA ALA A 348 -4.05 -22.98 -6.24
C ALA A 348 -5.15 -22.04 -5.72
N ASN A 349 -6.31 -22.00 -6.37
CA ASN A 349 -7.44 -21.15 -6.00
C ASN A 349 -7.13 -19.64 -5.92
N CYS A 350 -6.12 -19.18 -6.65
CA CYS A 350 -5.91 -17.76 -6.95
C CYS A 350 -6.57 -17.42 -8.29
N ASP A 351 -7.50 -16.47 -8.28
CA ASP A 351 -8.06 -15.83 -9.48
C ASP A 351 -7.28 -14.53 -9.70
N TYR A 352 -6.32 -14.58 -10.62
CA TYR A 352 -5.38 -13.49 -10.90
C TYR A 352 -5.81 -12.70 -12.15
N ALA A 353 -5.99 -11.39 -12.01
CA ALA A 353 -6.50 -10.52 -13.06
C ALA A 353 -5.44 -9.70 -13.81
N GLY A 354 -4.15 -9.91 -13.54
CA GLY A 354 -3.07 -9.14 -14.18
C GLY A 354 -2.91 -7.76 -13.55
N PHE A 355 -2.50 -6.78 -14.37
CA PHE A 355 -2.26 -5.41 -13.95
C PHE A 355 -3.56 -4.61 -13.79
N LEU A 356 -3.68 -3.93 -12.65
CA LEU A 356 -4.83 -3.06 -12.39
C LEU A 356 -4.84 -1.84 -13.31
N PHE A 357 -3.65 -1.31 -13.64
CA PHE A 357 -3.50 -0.08 -14.41
C PHE A 357 -2.71 -0.32 -15.68
N ASP A 358 -3.01 0.42 -16.72
CA ASP A 358 -2.09 0.58 -17.84
C ASP A 358 -0.77 1.16 -17.30
N THR A 359 0.34 0.69 -17.85
CA THR A 359 1.67 1.05 -17.35
C THR A 359 2.52 1.65 -18.45
N GLU A 360 3.51 2.44 -18.04
CA GLU A 360 4.62 2.85 -18.88
C GLU A 360 5.73 1.79 -18.86
N ASN A 361 5.39 0.50 -18.82
CA ASN A 361 6.38 -0.59 -18.86
C ASN A 361 6.91 -0.81 -20.29
N VAL A 362 7.28 0.31 -20.90
CA VAL A 362 7.82 0.50 -22.23
C VAL A 362 9.15 1.26 -22.07
N SER A 363 10.04 1.20 -23.04
CA SER A 363 11.35 1.85 -22.92
C SER A 363 11.23 3.37 -22.68
N LEU A 364 12.25 4.03 -22.12
CA LEU A 364 12.26 5.51 -22.02
C LEU A 364 12.00 6.20 -23.37
N ASP A 365 12.39 5.57 -24.47
CA ASP A 365 12.09 6.02 -25.84
C ASP A 365 10.60 5.91 -26.18
N ASP A 366 9.92 4.89 -25.68
CA ASP A 366 8.47 4.71 -25.82
C ASP A 366 7.70 5.69 -24.93
N ILE A 367 8.17 5.96 -23.71
CA ILE A 367 7.62 7.00 -22.81
C ILE A 367 7.76 8.38 -23.46
N ALA A 368 8.94 8.72 -24.00
CA ALA A 368 9.18 9.97 -24.73
C ALA A 368 8.33 10.10 -26.00
N GLN A 369 7.83 8.99 -26.53
CA GLN A 369 6.93 8.92 -27.69
C GLN A 369 5.45 8.72 -27.31
N GLY A 370 5.12 8.73 -26.01
CA GLY A 370 3.74 8.58 -25.51
C GLY A 370 3.11 7.22 -25.78
N ARG A 371 3.91 6.15 -25.88
CA ARG A 371 3.42 4.77 -26.04
C ARG A 371 3.18 4.20 -24.63
N LEU A 372 2.06 3.51 -24.44
CA LEU A 372 1.66 2.90 -23.18
C LEU A 372 1.48 1.38 -23.39
N ASP A 373 1.70 0.58 -22.35
CA ASP A 373 1.16 -0.78 -22.29
C ASP A 373 -0.30 -0.71 -21.83
N TYR A 374 -1.21 -1.00 -22.77
CA TYR A 374 -2.66 -0.97 -22.58
C TYR A 374 -3.22 -2.30 -22.03
N GLY A 375 -2.39 -3.10 -21.36
CA GLY A 375 -2.79 -4.37 -20.76
C GLY A 375 -3.55 -4.24 -19.43
N GLY A 376 -3.71 -3.03 -18.90
CA GLY A 376 -4.33 -2.78 -17.61
C GLY A 376 -5.84 -2.85 -17.61
N LEU A 377 -6.41 -3.10 -16.42
CA LEU A 377 -7.86 -3.06 -16.23
C LEU A 377 -8.43 -1.64 -16.21
N VAL A 378 -7.63 -0.65 -15.82
CA VAL A 378 -7.98 0.76 -15.73
C VAL A 378 -6.93 1.58 -16.49
N SER A 379 -7.35 2.65 -17.15
CA SER A 379 -6.45 3.57 -17.86
C SER A 379 -5.30 4.08 -16.99
N TYR A 380 -4.20 4.48 -17.64
CA TYR A 380 -3.00 5.00 -16.98
C TYR A 380 -3.28 6.20 -16.05
N ASP A 381 -4.20 7.08 -16.41
CA ASP A 381 -4.60 8.23 -15.58
C ASP A 381 -5.55 7.87 -14.42
N ARG A 382 -5.90 6.58 -14.31
CA ARG A 382 -6.84 5.97 -13.34
C ARG A 382 -8.30 6.43 -13.49
N THR A 383 -8.69 6.98 -14.64
CA THR A 383 -10.04 7.54 -14.82
C THR A 383 -11.03 6.62 -15.52
N GLN A 384 -10.56 5.67 -16.34
CA GLN A 384 -11.41 4.82 -17.18
C GLN A 384 -11.21 3.33 -16.89
N PRO A 385 -12.08 2.71 -16.09
CA PRO A 385 -12.13 1.26 -15.98
C PRO A 385 -12.66 0.62 -17.26
N SER A 386 -11.93 -0.37 -17.77
CA SER A 386 -12.26 -1.10 -19.00
C SER A 386 -13.47 -2.04 -18.82
N ASP A 387 -13.97 -2.59 -19.94
CA ASP A 387 -14.96 -3.67 -19.89
C ASP A 387 -14.41 -4.92 -19.17
N ALA A 388 -13.10 -5.17 -19.24
CA ALA A 388 -12.46 -6.28 -18.52
C ALA A 388 -12.51 -6.05 -17.00
N TYR A 389 -12.25 -4.82 -16.53
CA TYR A 389 -12.46 -4.44 -15.13
C TYR A 389 -13.89 -4.75 -14.69
N ARG A 390 -14.89 -4.35 -15.49
CA ARG A 390 -16.31 -4.55 -15.18
C ARG A 390 -16.71 -6.03 -15.19
N TYR A 391 -16.04 -6.84 -16.00
CA TYR A 391 -16.22 -8.29 -15.99
C TYR A 391 -15.67 -8.95 -14.72
N TYR A 392 -14.48 -8.56 -14.25
CA TYR A 392 -13.96 -9.03 -12.96
C TYR A 392 -14.81 -8.50 -11.80
N GLN A 393 -15.25 -7.25 -11.86
CA GLN A 393 -16.21 -6.68 -10.90
C GLN A 393 -17.48 -7.54 -10.82
N LEU A 394 -18.02 -7.99 -11.97
CA LEU A 394 -19.16 -8.90 -12.00
C LEU A 394 -18.91 -10.23 -11.26
N LYS A 395 -17.69 -10.76 -11.37
CA LYS A 395 -17.30 -12.03 -10.75
C LYS A 395 -16.99 -11.91 -9.26
N TRP A 396 -16.37 -10.80 -8.88
CA TRP A 396 -15.67 -10.68 -7.61
C TRP A 396 -16.44 -9.91 -6.55
N THR A 397 -17.35 -9.02 -6.95
CA THR A 397 -18.12 -8.22 -6.00
C THR A 397 -19.62 -8.53 -6.01
N THR A 398 -20.24 -8.31 -4.86
CA THR A 398 -21.69 -8.29 -4.69
C THR A 398 -22.25 -6.88 -4.59
N GLU A 399 -21.37 -5.86 -4.61
CA GLU A 399 -21.75 -4.45 -4.60
C GLU A 399 -22.52 -4.10 -5.87
N PRO A 400 -23.73 -3.52 -5.78
CA PRO A 400 -24.57 -3.35 -6.96
C PRO A 400 -23.95 -2.43 -8.02
N PHE A 401 -23.91 -2.90 -9.28
CA PHE A 401 -23.48 -2.09 -10.42
C PHE A 401 -24.15 -2.52 -11.74
N ILE A 402 -24.17 -1.60 -12.71
CA ILE A 402 -24.68 -1.82 -14.05
C ILE A 402 -23.78 -1.07 -15.05
N HIS A 403 -23.35 -1.73 -16.14
CA HIS A 403 -22.40 -1.15 -17.10
C HIS A 403 -22.70 -1.61 -18.54
N ILE A 404 -22.88 -0.65 -19.45
CA ILE A 404 -22.93 -0.90 -20.90
C ILE A 404 -21.50 -1.13 -21.41
N CYS A 405 -21.24 -2.23 -22.11
CA CYS A 405 -19.93 -2.50 -22.72
C CYS A 405 -19.71 -1.65 -23.99
N ASP A 406 -18.45 -1.53 -24.42
CA ASP A 406 -18.05 -0.87 -25.67
C ASP A 406 -18.45 0.62 -25.75
N LYS A 407 -18.47 1.34 -24.61
CA LYS A 407 -18.78 2.79 -24.57
C LYS A 407 -17.78 3.64 -25.34
N ASP A 408 -16.51 3.27 -25.31
CA ASP A 408 -15.45 4.03 -25.99
C ASP A 408 -15.43 3.75 -27.49
N LYS A 409 -15.97 2.61 -27.91
CA LYS A 409 -16.23 2.31 -29.32
C LYS A 409 -17.51 3.02 -29.74
N ARG A 410 -17.49 4.34 -29.88
CA ARG A 410 -18.70 5.12 -30.20
C ARG A 410 -19.17 4.93 -31.63
N LEU A 411 -18.25 4.77 -32.58
CA LEU A 411 -18.59 4.65 -33.99
C LEU A 411 -19.11 3.25 -34.34
N ARG A 412 -20.16 3.20 -35.15
CA ARG A 412 -20.78 2.00 -35.71
C ARG A 412 -20.86 2.16 -37.23
N ASN A 413 -20.51 1.12 -37.97
CA ASN A 413 -20.58 1.07 -39.43
C ASN A 413 -21.76 0.24 -39.94
N THR A 414 -22.62 -0.24 -39.04
CA THR A 414 -23.82 -1.00 -39.36
C THR A 414 -25.03 -0.40 -38.63
N ASN A 415 -26.19 -0.42 -39.28
CA ASN A 415 -27.46 0.03 -38.69
C ASN A 415 -28.01 -0.94 -37.61
N LYS A 416 -27.22 -1.93 -37.20
CA LYS A 416 -27.53 -2.89 -36.14
C LYS A 416 -26.30 -3.11 -35.28
N ALA A 417 -26.48 -3.20 -33.98
CA ALA A 417 -25.42 -3.50 -33.03
C ALA A 417 -25.86 -4.53 -31.98
N ASP A 418 -24.91 -5.31 -31.49
CA ASP A 418 -25.11 -6.13 -30.31
C ASP A 418 -24.76 -5.29 -29.08
N ILE A 419 -25.69 -5.21 -28.13
CA ILE A 419 -25.52 -4.49 -26.87
C ILE A 419 -25.25 -5.50 -25.77
N LYS A 420 -24.01 -5.52 -25.27
CA LYS A 420 -23.58 -6.31 -24.13
C LYS A 420 -23.55 -5.44 -22.87
N ILE A 421 -24.04 -5.98 -21.77
CA ILE A 421 -24.12 -5.31 -20.46
C ILE A 421 -23.62 -6.25 -19.37
N TYR A 422 -22.83 -5.71 -18.44
CA TYR A 422 -22.44 -6.38 -17.19
C TYR A 422 -23.22 -5.78 -16.03
N ALA A 423 -23.87 -6.64 -15.25
CA ALA A 423 -24.69 -6.22 -14.12
C ALA A 423 -24.96 -7.35 -13.13
N ASN A 424 -24.88 -7.10 -11.84
CA ASN A 424 -25.19 -8.09 -10.79
C ASN A 424 -26.65 -8.05 -10.29
N PHE A 425 -27.55 -7.48 -11.09
CA PHE A 425 -28.99 -7.56 -10.86
C PHE A 425 -29.58 -8.83 -11.48
N LYS A 426 -30.72 -9.32 -10.95
CA LYS A 426 -31.46 -10.47 -11.53
C LYS A 426 -32.15 -10.13 -12.85
N LYS A 427 -32.51 -8.86 -13.03
CA LYS A 427 -33.28 -8.38 -14.17
C LYS A 427 -32.97 -6.91 -14.42
N ILE A 428 -32.72 -6.57 -15.68
CA ILE A 428 -32.43 -5.20 -16.11
C ILE A 428 -33.33 -4.83 -17.30
N TRP A 429 -33.48 -3.54 -17.53
CA TRP A 429 -34.26 -2.96 -18.62
C TRP A 429 -33.35 -2.11 -19.52
N LEU A 430 -33.64 -2.10 -20.82
CA LEU A 430 -32.89 -1.40 -21.86
C LEU A 430 -33.82 -0.54 -22.74
N ARG A 431 -33.36 0.65 -23.10
CA ARG A 431 -33.99 1.57 -24.04
C ARG A 431 -32.96 2.13 -25.01
N VAL A 432 -33.35 2.33 -26.26
CA VAL A 432 -32.52 2.99 -27.29
C VAL A 432 -33.35 4.06 -27.99
N ASN A 433 -32.86 5.30 -28.05
CA ASN A 433 -33.54 6.45 -28.65
C ASN A 433 -34.98 6.64 -28.17
N GLY A 434 -35.21 6.46 -26.86
CA GLY A 434 -36.56 6.53 -26.28
C GLY A 434 -37.44 5.30 -26.52
N VAL A 435 -37.04 4.35 -27.37
CA VAL A 435 -37.78 3.11 -27.66
C VAL A 435 -37.39 2.01 -26.69
N GLU A 436 -38.37 1.51 -25.92
CA GLU A 436 -38.12 0.42 -24.96
C GLU A 436 -37.86 -0.91 -25.68
N LEU A 437 -36.73 -1.54 -25.38
CA LEU A 437 -36.38 -2.89 -25.86
C LEU A 437 -36.73 -3.98 -24.84
N GLY A 438 -37.41 -3.60 -23.76
CA GLY A 438 -37.89 -4.47 -22.70
C GLY A 438 -36.80 -4.86 -21.69
N SER A 439 -37.09 -5.94 -20.96
CA SER A 439 -36.27 -6.39 -19.84
C SER A 439 -35.74 -7.81 -20.06
N LYS A 440 -34.52 -8.09 -19.59
CA LYS A 440 -33.94 -9.44 -19.58
C LYS A 440 -33.48 -9.84 -18.19
N SER A 441 -33.42 -11.15 -17.95
CA SER A 441 -32.82 -11.76 -16.76
C SER A 441 -31.55 -12.51 -17.13
N SER A 442 -30.58 -12.55 -16.22
CA SER A 442 -29.34 -13.31 -16.38
C SER A 442 -29.00 -14.07 -15.10
N LYS A 443 -28.42 -15.26 -15.27
CA LYS A 443 -27.83 -16.04 -14.17
C LYS A 443 -26.35 -15.71 -13.95
N THR A 444 -25.66 -15.27 -15.01
CA THR A 444 -24.24 -14.92 -14.98
C THR A 444 -24.00 -13.43 -14.78
N GLY A 445 -25.06 -12.62 -14.90
CA GLY A 445 -24.98 -11.16 -14.90
C GLY A 445 -24.44 -10.55 -16.20
N VAL A 446 -24.20 -11.38 -17.22
CA VAL A 446 -23.95 -10.94 -18.60
C VAL A 446 -25.29 -10.90 -19.33
N TYR A 447 -25.59 -9.77 -19.95
CA TYR A 447 -26.81 -9.55 -20.73
C TYR A 447 -26.44 -9.16 -22.15
N ASN A 448 -27.15 -9.71 -23.13
CA ASN A 448 -26.94 -9.40 -24.54
C ASN A 448 -28.28 -9.10 -25.20
N TRP A 449 -28.39 -7.98 -25.91
CA TRP A 449 -29.41 -7.73 -26.92
C TRP A 449 -28.76 -7.78 -28.29
N GLY A 450 -29.14 -8.76 -29.10
CA GLY A 450 -28.58 -8.93 -30.44
C GLY A 450 -29.33 -8.12 -31.48
N SER A 451 -28.63 -7.67 -32.52
CA SER A 451 -29.21 -7.03 -33.71
C SER A 451 -30.12 -5.83 -33.39
N VAL A 452 -29.74 -5.00 -32.41
CA VAL A 452 -30.48 -3.80 -32.02
C VAL A 452 -30.37 -2.74 -33.12
N PRO A 453 -31.49 -2.24 -33.67
CA PRO A 453 -31.45 -1.24 -34.73
C PRO A 453 -30.92 0.10 -34.21
N LEU A 454 -30.07 0.74 -35.01
CA LEU A 454 -29.54 2.08 -34.81
C LEU A 454 -30.05 3.02 -35.92
N SER A 455 -30.42 4.24 -35.54
CA SER A 455 -30.74 5.33 -36.46
C SER A 455 -29.45 5.97 -36.99
N LEU A 456 -29.46 6.49 -38.21
CA LEU A 456 -28.34 7.26 -38.75
C LEU A 456 -28.01 8.44 -37.82
N GLY A 457 -26.73 8.63 -37.50
CA GLY A 457 -26.27 9.62 -36.52
C GLY A 457 -26.24 9.07 -35.10
N ASN A 458 -26.52 9.91 -34.11
CA ASN A 458 -26.37 9.59 -32.69
C ASN A 458 -27.52 8.70 -32.18
N ASN A 459 -27.15 7.72 -31.35
CA ASN A 459 -28.05 6.79 -30.70
C ASN A 459 -27.77 6.77 -29.21
N LEU A 460 -28.76 7.16 -28.41
CA LEU A 460 -28.68 7.11 -26.95
C LEU A 460 -29.10 5.72 -26.47
N ILE A 461 -28.20 5.02 -25.79
CA ILE A 461 -28.45 3.74 -25.12
C ILE A 461 -28.58 4.00 -23.62
N GLU A 462 -29.65 3.49 -23.02
CA GLU A 462 -29.95 3.67 -21.60
C GLU A 462 -30.32 2.34 -20.96
N ILE A 463 -29.69 2.03 -19.83
CA ILE A 463 -29.98 0.84 -19.05
C ILE A 463 -30.33 1.20 -17.62
N ARG A 464 -31.19 0.40 -17.01
CA ARG A 464 -31.47 0.50 -15.57
C ARG A 464 -31.74 -0.85 -14.94
N SER A 465 -31.35 -0.95 -13.67
CA SER A 465 -31.83 -1.98 -12.77
C SER A 465 -33.34 -1.82 -12.53
N LEU A 466 -34.03 -2.92 -12.26
CA LEU A 466 -35.43 -2.88 -11.83
C LEU A 466 -35.50 -2.86 -10.29
N LYS A 467 -36.46 -2.12 -9.74
CA LYS A 467 -36.73 -2.14 -8.30
C LYS A 467 -36.97 -3.57 -7.83
N ASP A 468 -36.14 -4.05 -6.91
CA ASP A 468 -36.42 -5.26 -6.15
C ASP A 468 -37.49 -4.96 -5.08
N ALA A 469 -38.18 -5.99 -4.59
CA ALA A 469 -39.21 -5.90 -3.55
C ALA A 469 -38.74 -5.16 -2.28
N ASN A 470 -37.42 -5.08 -2.08
CA ASN A 470 -36.76 -4.46 -0.94
C ASN A 470 -36.46 -2.95 -1.10
N LYS A 471 -37.04 -2.25 -2.10
CA LYS A 471 -36.85 -0.80 -2.33
C LYS A 471 -35.37 -0.36 -2.50
N LYS A 472 -34.51 -1.21 -3.06
CA LYS A 472 -33.12 -0.83 -3.39
C LYS A 472 -33.08 0.38 -4.34
N PRO A 473 -32.00 1.20 -4.30
CA PRO A 473 -31.78 2.28 -5.27
C PRO A 473 -31.87 1.76 -6.70
N ILE A 474 -32.35 2.60 -7.62
CA ILE A 474 -32.26 2.31 -9.06
C ILE A 474 -30.86 2.73 -9.51
N TYR A 475 -30.13 1.77 -10.07
CA TYR A 475 -28.86 1.97 -10.77
C TYR A 475 -29.13 2.11 -12.25
N GLU A 476 -28.52 3.11 -12.87
CA GLU A 476 -28.69 3.46 -14.27
C GLU A 476 -27.32 3.69 -14.91
N ASP A 477 -27.25 3.48 -16.21
CA ASP A 477 -26.08 3.78 -17.01
C ASP A 477 -26.52 4.13 -18.44
N SER A 478 -25.72 4.96 -19.12
CA SER A 478 -26.03 5.39 -20.48
C SER A 478 -24.78 5.70 -21.29
N CYS A 479 -24.88 5.57 -22.61
CA CYS A 479 -23.85 6.00 -23.55
C CYS A 479 -24.45 6.40 -24.89
N GLU A 480 -23.66 7.08 -25.71
CA GLU A 480 -24.04 7.46 -27.07
C GLU A 480 -23.16 6.72 -28.08
N TRP A 481 -23.78 6.07 -29.05
CA TRP A 481 -23.12 5.49 -30.22
C TRP A 481 -23.56 6.22 -31.49
N THR A 482 -22.63 6.52 -32.37
CA THR A 482 -22.90 7.16 -33.65
C THR A 482 -22.82 6.12 -34.77
N TYR A 483 -23.95 5.85 -35.41
CA TYR A 483 -23.97 5.07 -36.64
C TYR A 483 -23.75 6.00 -37.84
N LEU A 484 -22.68 5.72 -38.58
CA LEU A 484 -22.38 6.38 -39.85
C LEU A 484 -22.55 5.36 -40.97
N ASP A 485 -23.28 5.76 -42.01
CA ASP A 485 -23.37 5.00 -43.24
C ASP A 485 -22.19 5.40 -44.12
N PHE A 486 -21.30 4.44 -44.40
CA PHE A 486 -20.10 4.65 -45.21
C PHE A 486 -20.27 4.10 -46.64
N ASP A 487 -21.48 3.69 -47.00
CA ASP A 487 -21.86 3.22 -48.34
C ASP A 487 -22.11 4.36 -49.34
#